data_AF-A0A1V4TY24-F1
#
_entry.id   AF-A0A1V4TY24-F1
#
_cell.length_a   1.000
_cell.length_b   1.000
_cell.length_c   1.000
_cell.angle_alpha   90.00
_cell.angle_beta   90.00
_cell.angle_gamma   90.00
#
_symmetry.space_group_name_H-M   'P 1'
#
loop_
_entity.id
_entity.type
_entity.pdbx_description
1 polymer ?
#
loop_
_entity_poly.entity_id
_entity_poly.type
_entity_poly.pdbx_seq_one_letter_code
_entity_poly.pdbx_strand_id
1 'polypeptide(L)'
;MTLPLEILYIRLRNELEACRHSLTKDFDYSEEHLTSFPLKVEVALEGIPGPVMENGRPGYRYSHRLELIIGREYPFEKPLVIWRTPIFHPNIMMPEDGGHVCIKLLSEWSFNSTLSNFIKGLESLLISPNGNSPFGTDTCTAAAQYFNSSPRRTPPVIITPAPKVVRR
;
A
#
# COMPACT_ATOMS: atom_id res chain seq x y z
N MET A 1 -15.44 16.50 8.56
CA MET A 1 -16.84 16.13 8.20
C MET A 1 -16.93 14.62 8.22
N THR A 2 -18.07 14.04 8.60
CA THR A 2 -18.20 12.58 8.74
C THR A 2 -19.53 12.12 8.14
N LEU A 3 -19.57 10.94 7.53
CA LEU A 3 -20.83 10.29 7.13
C LEU A 3 -21.60 9.75 8.35
N PRO A 4 -22.94 9.59 8.28
CA PRO A 4 -23.68 8.76 9.24
C PRO A 4 -23.05 7.36 9.36
N LEU A 5 -23.01 6.79 10.56
CA LEU A 5 -22.31 5.52 10.82
C LEU A 5 -22.82 4.37 9.94
N GLU A 6 -24.13 4.25 9.77
CA GLU A 6 -24.74 3.21 8.92
C GLU A 6 -24.27 3.29 7.46
N ILE A 7 -24.24 4.50 6.90
CA ILE A 7 -23.76 4.74 5.52
C ILE A 7 -22.25 4.45 5.43
N LEU A 8 -21.48 4.87 6.44
CA LEU A 8 -20.04 4.62 6.49
C LEU A 8 -19.74 3.11 6.57
N TYR A 9 -20.47 2.38 7.41
CA TYR A 9 -20.37 0.92 7.52
C TYR A 9 -20.64 0.24 6.18
N ILE A 10 -21.76 0.55 5.52
CA ILE A 10 -22.10 -0.01 4.21
C ILE A 10 -20.99 0.27 3.19
N ARG A 11 -20.48 1.50 3.17
CA ARG A 11 -19.39 1.90 2.28
C ARG A 11 -18.12 1.11 2.56
N LEU A 12 -17.64 1.08 3.80
CA LEU A 12 -16.42 0.37 4.19
C LEU A 12 -16.52 -1.13 3.91
N ARG A 13 -17.65 -1.74 4.25
CA ARG A 13 -17.91 -3.15 3.96
C ARG A 13 -17.77 -3.45 2.46
N ASN A 14 -18.48 -2.71 1.61
CA ASN A 14 -18.45 -2.92 0.15
C ASN A 14 -17.03 -2.73 -0.42
N GLU A 15 -16.30 -1.73 0.07
CA GLU A 15 -14.94 -1.44 -0.42
C GLU A 15 -13.91 -2.47 0.04
N LEU A 16 -14.00 -2.94 1.29
CA LEU A 16 -13.12 -3.98 1.83
C LEU A 16 -13.43 -5.34 1.20
N GLU A 17 -14.70 -5.66 0.96
CA GLU A 17 -15.10 -6.84 0.19
C GLU A 17 -14.51 -6.81 -1.24
N ALA A 18 -14.52 -5.65 -1.89
CA ALA A 18 -13.87 -5.47 -3.20
C ALA A 18 -12.34 -5.64 -3.15
N CYS A 19 -11.72 -5.42 -1.99
CA CYS A 19 -10.28 -5.58 -1.76
C CYS A 19 -9.89 -6.93 -1.14
N ARG A 20 -10.83 -7.86 -0.92
CA ARG A 20 -10.64 -9.12 -0.17
C ARG A 20 -9.42 -9.95 -0.56
N HIS A 21 -8.99 -9.87 -1.81
CA HIS A 21 -7.83 -10.62 -2.32
C HIS A 21 -6.49 -10.13 -1.75
N SER A 22 -6.45 -8.86 -1.32
CA SER A 22 -5.30 -8.24 -0.68
C SER A 22 -5.42 -8.23 0.85
N LEU A 23 -6.55 -8.67 1.41
CA LEU A 23 -6.78 -8.70 2.86
C LEU A 23 -6.46 -10.09 3.44
N THR A 24 -6.29 -10.16 4.76
CA THR A 24 -6.21 -11.42 5.49
C THR A 24 -7.50 -12.23 5.32
N LYS A 25 -7.39 -13.55 5.18
CA LYS A 25 -8.55 -14.43 4.91
C LYS A 25 -9.65 -14.33 5.97
N ASP A 26 -9.27 -14.13 7.23
CA ASP A 26 -10.18 -14.08 8.38
C ASP A 26 -10.49 -12.63 8.80
N PHE A 27 -10.46 -11.69 7.86
CA PHE A 27 -10.81 -10.29 8.14
C PHE A 27 -12.25 -10.19 8.63
N ASP A 28 -12.48 -9.48 9.75
CA ASP A 28 -13.79 -9.31 10.34
C ASP A 28 -14.59 -8.22 9.61
N TYR A 29 -15.75 -8.57 9.07
CA TYR A 29 -16.67 -7.63 8.40
C TYR A 29 -17.87 -7.25 9.27
N SER A 30 -17.82 -7.55 10.56
CA SER A 30 -18.86 -7.13 11.52
C SER A 30 -18.99 -5.61 11.57
N GLU A 31 -20.20 -5.12 11.81
CA GLU A 31 -20.45 -3.68 11.98
C GLU A 31 -19.67 -3.12 13.17
N GLU A 32 -19.57 -3.88 14.27
CA GLU A 32 -18.78 -3.52 15.45
C GLU A 32 -17.32 -3.25 15.09
N HIS A 33 -16.68 -4.14 14.32
CA HIS A 33 -15.31 -3.94 13.88
C HIS A 33 -15.17 -2.76 12.91
N LEU A 34 -16.01 -2.72 11.87
CA LEU A 34 -15.92 -1.72 10.81
C LEU A 34 -16.30 -0.29 11.24
N THR A 35 -16.91 -0.14 12.41
CA THR A 35 -17.24 1.17 13.00
C THR A 35 -16.36 1.54 14.21
N SER A 36 -15.36 0.71 14.52
CA SER A 36 -14.35 1.01 15.55
C SER A 36 -13.17 1.78 14.94
N PHE A 37 -13.08 3.09 15.24
CA PHE A 37 -12.05 3.98 14.66
C PHE A 37 -10.88 4.28 15.62
N PRO A 38 -9.64 4.40 15.10
CA PRO A 38 -9.26 4.19 13.70
C PRO A 38 -9.35 2.71 13.31
N LEU A 39 -9.99 2.43 12.17
CA LEU A 39 -10.10 1.09 11.63
C LEU A 39 -8.77 0.74 10.97
N LYS A 40 -8.12 -0.31 11.48
CA LYS A 40 -6.84 -0.80 10.99
C LYS A 40 -7.05 -2.02 10.14
N VAL A 41 -6.58 -1.96 8.89
CA VAL A 41 -6.76 -3.02 7.91
C VAL A 41 -5.39 -3.47 7.43
N GLU A 42 -5.03 -4.71 7.73
CA GLU A 42 -3.82 -5.33 7.20
C GLU A 42 -4.02 -5.69 5.73
N VAL A 43 -3.06 -5.27 4.90
CA VAL A 43 -3.03 -5.51 3.46
C VAL A 43 -1.74 -6.22 3.09
N ALA A 44 -1.86 -7.27 2.30
CA ALA A 44 -0.76 -7.99 1.68
C ALA A 44 -0.72 -7.67 0.17
N LEU A 45 0.44 -7.24 -0.31
CA LEU A 45 0.73 -7.05 -1.74
C LEU A 45 1.70 -8.15 -2.17
N GLU A 46 1.25 -9.01 -3.08
CA GLU A 46 1.98 -10.19 -3.53
C GLU A 46 2.29 -10.11 -5.03
N GLY A 47 3.49 -10.55 -5.42
CA GLY A 47 3.96 -10.53 -6.81
C GLY A 47 4.39 -9.16 -7.32
N ILE A 48 4.33 -8.11 -6.49
CA ILE A 48 4.69 -6.74 -6.87
C ILE A 48 6.15 -6.46 -6.47
N PRO A 49 7.05 -6.14 -7.42
CA PRO A 49 8.44 -5.86 -7.09
C PRO A 49 8.57 -4.55 -6.31
N GLY A 50 9.07 -4.64 -5.09
CA GLY A 50 9.43 -3.50 -4.24
C GLY A 50 10.94 -3.47 -3.97
N PRO A 51 11.60 -2.31 -4.10
CA PRO A 51 13.03 -2.21 -3.89
C PRO A 51 13.40 -2.42 -2.43
N VAL A 52 14.50 -3.12 -2.18
CA VAL A 52 15.01 -3.41 -0.84
C VAL A 52 16.54 -3.36 -0.84
N MET A 53 17.14 -3.06 0.31
CA MET A 53 18.58 -3.25 0.52
C MET A 53 18.80 -4.59 1.24
N GLU A 54 19.48 -5.53 0.58
CA GLU A 54 19.84 -6.82 1.14
C GLU A 54 21.36 -6.95 1.14
N ASN A 55 21.96 -7.15 2.32
CA ASN A 55 23.41 -7.25 2.51
C ASN A 55 24.20 -6.10 1.86
N GLY A 56 23.66 -4.87 1.96
CA GLY A 56 24.27 -3.66 1.39
C GLY A 56 24.13 -3.53 -0.14
N ARG A 57 23.33 -4.38 -0.80
CA ARG A 57 23.09 -4.32 -2.24
C ARG A 57 21.60 -4.09 -2.55
N PRO A 58 21.27 -3.26 -3.55
CA PRO A 58 19.90 -3.13 -4.02
C PRO A 58 19.38 -4.44 -4.61
N GLY A 59 18.16 -4.81 -4.22
CA GLY A 59 17.43 -5.97 -4.72
C GLY A 59 15.93 -5.70 -4.80
N TYR A 60 15.15 -6.76 -4.99
CA TYR A 60 13.70 -6.69 -5.06
C TYR A 60 13.05 -7.76 -4.18
N ARG A 61 11.99 -7.35 -3.49
CA ARG A 61 11.08 -8.21 -2.74
C ARG A 61 9.71 -8.20 -3.41
N TYR A 62 8.96 -9.29 -3.29
CA TYR A 62 7.67 -9.46 -3.98
C TYR A 62 6.48 -9.70 -3.05
N SER A 63 6.72 -9.81 -1.74
CA SER A 63 5.69 -9.92 -0.71
C SER A 63 5.88 -8.76 0.26
N HIS A 64 4.83 -7.96 0.42
CA HIS A 64 4.83 -6.77 1.25
C HIS A 64 3.59 -6.72 2.10
N ARG A 65 3.77 -6.26 3.34
CA ARG A 65 2.68 -6.00 4.28
C ARG A 65 2.63 -4.52 4.61
N LEU A 66 1.42 -4.00 4.67
CA LEU A 66 1.11 -2.64 5.10
C LEU A 66 -0.20 -2.63 5.89
N GLU A 67 -0.40 -1.58 6.65
CA GLU A 67 -1.63 -1.32 7.38
C GLU A 67 -2.26 -0.04 6.84
N LEU A 68 -3.51 -0.12 6.39
CA LEU A 68 -4.34 1.05 6.16
C LEU A 68 -4.95 1.48 7.49
N ILE A 69 -4.84 2.77 7.79
CA ILE A 69 -5.47 3.38 8.96
C ILE A 69 -6.58 4.29 8.45
N ILE A 70 -7.82 3.85 8.67
CA ILE A 70 -9.02 4.52 8.19
C ILE A 70 -9.65 5.28 9.37
N GLY A 71 -9.80 6.60 9.22
CA GLY A 71 -10.42 7.47 10.21
C GLY A 71 -11.95 7.51 10.13
N ARG A 72 -12.58 8.14 11.11
CA ARG A 72 -14.04 8.34 11.18
C ARG A 72 -14.54 9.28 10.08
N GLU A 73 -13.64 10.08 9.54
CA GLU A 73 -13.79 11.09 8.49
C GLU A 73 -13.85 10.47 7.09
N TYR A 74 -13.61 9.16 6.94
CA TYR A 74 -13.75 8.48 5.66
C TYR A 74 -15.18 8.65 5.10
N PRO A 75 -15.35 8.86 3.78
CA PRO A 75 -14.35 9.01 2.72
C PRO A 75 -13.94 10.46 2.43
N PHE A 76 -14.23 11.43 3.32
CA PHE A 76 -13.78 12.81 3.12
C PHE A 76 -12.26 12.93 3.26
N GLU A 77 -11.67 12.08 4.10
CA GLU A 77 -10.22 11.89 4.20
C GLU A 77 -9.82 10.50 3.73
N LYS A 78 -8.68 10.42 3.04
CA LYS A 78 -8.09 9.15 2.61
C LYS A 78 -7.44 8.41 3.78
N PRO A 79 -7.26 7.08 3.67
CA PRO A 79 -6.50 6.33 4.67
C PRO A 79 -5.06 6.80 4.78
N LEU A 80 -4.51 6.74 6.00
CA LEU A 80 -3.06 6.73 6.20
C LEU A 80 -2.52 5.32 5.94
N VAL A 81 -1.23 5.22 5.67
CA VAL A 81 -0.57 3.94 5.38
C VAL A 81 0.70 3.80 6.19
N ILE A 82 0.81 2.67 6.88
CA ILE A 82 2.03 2.25 7.58
C ILE A 82 2.57 0.98 6.92
N TRP A 83 3.73 1.10 6.31
CA TRP A 83 4.47 0.02 5.71
C TRP A 83 5.14 -0.85 6.79
N ARG A 84 5.05 -2.17 6.66
CA ARG A 84 5.51 -3.12 7.68
C ARG A 84 6.65 -4.03 7.23
N THR A 85 7.02 -3.98 5.94
CA THR A 85 8.07 -4.83 5.36
C THR A 85 9.33 -4.00 5.06
N PRO A 86 10.55 -4.50 5.30
CA PRO A 86 11.79 -3.84 4.90
C PRO A 86 11.75 -3.33 3.44
N ILE A 87 12.15 -2.08 3.23
CA ILE A 87 11.95 -1.38 1.95
C ILE A 87 13.01 -0.30 1.70
N PHE A 88 13.57 -0.23 0.51
CA PHE A 88 14.50 0.83 0.12
C PHE A 88 13.84 1.75 -0.91
N HIS A 89 13.06 2.71 -0.41
CA HIS A 89 12.18 3.51 -1.26
C HIS A 89 12.22 5.01 -0.88
N PRO A 90 12.23 5.94 -1.85
CA PRO A 90 12.27 7.39 -1.59
C PRO A 90 11.06 7.89 -0.82
N ASN A 91 9.89 7.28 -1.03
CA ASN A 91 8.61 7.79 -0.53
C ASN A 91 7.93 6.88 0.49
N ILE A 92 8.63 5.84 0.96
CA ILE A 92 8.15 4.91 1.98
C ILE A 92 9.28 4.76 3.00
N MET A 93 9.01 5.12 4.25
CA MET A 93 9.98 4.96 5.35
C MET A 93 10.19 3.48 5.66
N MET A 94 11.37 3.15 6.19
CA MET A 94 11.60 1.83 6.77
C MET A 94 10.62 1.58 7.93
N PRO A 95 10.21 0.31 8.19
CA PRO A 95 9.33 0.00 9.31
C PRO A 95 9.86 0.49 10.67
N GLU A 96 11.16 0.38 10.91
CA GLU A 96 11.84 0.86 12.12
C GLU A 96 11.81 2.40 12.28
N ASP A 97 11.70 3.13 11.16
CA ASP A 97 11.54 4.59 11.15
C ASP A 97 10.06 5.01 11.19
N GLY A 98 9.13 4.06 11.43
CA GLY A 98 7.69 4.29 11.53
C GLY A 98 6.89 3.93 10.27
N GLY A 99 7.54 3.57 9.16
CA GLY A 99 6.88 2.98 8.00
C GLY A 99 5.93 3.90 7.21
N HIS A 100 5.93 5.21 7.45
CA HIS A 100 4.98 6.09 6.76
C HIS A 100 5.19 6.11 5.24
N VAL A 101 4.08 6.17 4.50
CA VAL A 101 4.06 6.32 3.04
C VAL A 101 3.66 7.75 2.67
N CYS A 102 4.34 8.37 1.71
CA CYS A 102 3.95 9.68 1.17
C CYS A 102 2.71 9.55 0.26
N ILE A 103 1.53 9.44 0.88
CA ILE A 103 0.25 9.30 0.18
C ILE A 103 -0.13 10.52 -0.68
N LYS A 104 0.56 11.66 -0.54
CA LYS A 104 0.37 12.86 -1.39
C LYS A 104 0.82 12.65 -2.84
N LEU A 105 1.64 11.64 -3.10
CA LEU A 105 2.09 11.28 -4.45
C LEU A 105 1.07 10.41 -5.21
N LEU A 106 0.06 9.90 -4.49
CA LEU A 106 -1.03 9.16 -5.09
C LEU A 106 -2.03 10.12 -5.74
N SER A 107 -2.89 9.59 -6.62
CA SER A 107 -3.97 10.36 -7.25
C SER A 107 -4.77 11.17 -6.23
N GLU A 108 -5.27 12.32 -6.68
CA GLU A 108 -6.09 13.19 -5.84
C GLU A 108 -7.25 12.41 -5.22
N TRP A 109 -7.47 12.64 -3.93
CA TRP A 109 -8.52 11.97 -3.19
C TRP A 109 -9.80 12.80 -3.28
N SER A 110 -10.90 12.12 -3.55
CA SER A 110 -12.24 12.70 -3.54
C SER A 110 -13.19 11.72 -2.87
N PHE A 111 -14.41 12.19 -2.60
CA PHE A 111 -15.49 11.36 -2.07
C PHE A 111 -15.76 10.09 -2.93
N ASN A 112 -15.48 10.17 -4.24
CA ASN A 112 -15.70 9.07 -5.19
C ASN A 112 -14.51 8.11 -5.29
N SER A 113 -13.37 8.42 -4.68
CA SER A 113 -12.20 7.54 -4.65
C SER A 113 -12.51 6.25 -3.88
N THR A 114 -11.78 5.17 -4.20
CA THR A 114 -12.00 3.85 -3.59
C THR A 114 -10.72 3.25 -3.02
N LEU A 115 -10.83 2.39 -2.01
CA LEU A 115 -9.72 1.63 -1.43
C LEU A 115 -9.01 0.78 -2.49
N SER A 116 -9.75 0.19 -3.44
CA SER A 116 -9.14 -0.61 -4.53
C SER A 116 -8.23 0.24 -5.42
N ASN A 117 -8.69 1.42 -5.85
CA ASN A 117 -7.87 2.33 -6.65
C ASN A 117 -6.72 2.93 -5.84
N PHE A 118 -6.93 3.14 -4.54
CA PHE A 118 -5.89 3.59 -3.62
C PHE A 118 -4.77 2.55 -3.48
N ILE A 119 -5.11 1.27 -3.27
CA ILE A 119 -4.15 0.16 -3.21
C ILE A 119 -3.38 0.02 -4.53
N LYS A 120 -4.06 0.12 -5.69
CA LYS A 120 -3.37 0.16 -7.01
C LYS A 120 -2.42 1.34 -7.15
N GLY A 121 -2.77 2.49 -6.55
CA GLY A 121 -1.87 3.63 -6.45
C GLY A 121 -0.61 3.31 -5.64
N LEU A 122 -0.75 2.60 -4.52
CA LEU A 122 0.40 2.13 -3.72
C LEU A 122 1.28 1.15 -4.50
N GLU A 123 0.70 0.19 -5.22
CA GLU A 123 1.44 -0.72 -6.11
C GLU A 123 2.21 0.06 -7.18
N SER A 124 1.59 1.08 -7.79
CA SER A 124 2.23 1.92 -8.80
C SER A 124 3.40 2.72 -8.22
N LEU A 125 3.22 3.29 -7.01
CA LEU A 125 4.27 4.01 -6.31
C LEU A 125 5.45 3.09 -5.98
N LEU A 126 5.18 1.86 -5.53
CA LEU A 126 6.19 0.86 -5.20
C LEU A 126 7.06 0.49 -6.43
N ILE A 127 6.44 0.34 -7.60
CA ILE A 127 7.12 0.00 -8.86
C ILE A 127 7.86 1.20 -9.45
N SER A 128 7.32 2.41 -9.27
CA SER A 128 7.83 3.66 -9.85
C SER A 128 8.17 4.69 -8.76
N PRO A 129 9.29 4.50 -8.04
CA PRO A 129 9.77 5.45 -7.03
C PRO A 129 9.87 6.89 -7.55
N ASN A 130 9.47 7.86 -6.73
CA ASN A 130 9.65 9.27 -7.04
C ASN A 130 10.82 9.86 -6.24
N GLY A 131 12.00 9.94 -6.87
CA GLY A 131 13.20 10.50 -6.28
C GLY A 131 13.24 12.03 -6.18
N ASN A 132 12.24 12.77 -6.70
CA ASN A 132 12.21 14.24 -6.62
C ASN A 132 11.69 14.75 -5.27
N SER A 133 10.92 13.93 -4.54
CA SER A 133 10.27 14.31 -3.29
C SER A 133 10.39 13.19 -2.23
N PRO A 134 11.61 12.91 -1.72
CA PRO A 134 11.78 11.88 -0.69
C PRO A 134 11.10 12.27 0.63
N PHE A 135 10.76 11.26 1.45
CA PHE A 135 10.11 11.47 2.75
C PHE A 135 10.98 12.23 3.76
N GLY A 136 12.31 12.26 3.54
CA GLY A 136 13.26 13.07 4.30
C GLY A 136 14.08 12.29 5.34
N THR A 137 13.90 10.97 5.48
CA THR A 137 14.85 10.13 6.23
C THR A 137 16.12 9.89 5.43
N ASP A 138 17.20 9.50 6.12
CA ASP A 138 18.47 9.14 5.48
C ASP A 138 18.28 8.02 4.45
N THR A 139 17.54 6.96 4.80
CA THR A 139 17.24 5.84 3.90
C THR A 139 16.42 6.28 2.68
N CYS A 140 15.40 7.11 2.86
CA CYS A 140 14.61 7.64 1.74
C CYS A 140 15.45 8.55 0.83
N THR A 141 16.34 9.35 1.40
CA THR A 141 17.24 10.24 0.65
C THR A 141 18.28 9.44 -0.13
N ALA A 142 18.86 8.39 0.47
CA ALA A 142 19.75 7.46 -0.21
C ALA A 142 19.04 6.72 -1.35
N ALA A 143 17.79 6.27 -1.14
CA ALA A 143 16.97 5.67 -2.18
C ALA A 143 16.73 6.65 -3.34
N ALA A 144 16.40 7.91 -3.06
CA ALA A 144 16.22 8.94 -4.08
C ALA A 144 17.48 9.13 -4.92
N GLN A 145 18.65 9.24 -4.28
CA GLN A 145 19.94 9.35 -4.97
C GLN A 145 20.21 8.15 -5.88
N TYR A 146 19.95 6.93 -5.39
CA TYR A 146 20.12 5.71 -6.17
C TYR A 146 19.22 5.68 -7.42
N PHE A 147 17.92 5.96 -7.26
CA PHE A 147 16.96 5.92 -8.36
C PHE A 147 17.11 7.07 -9.37
N ASN A 148 17.65 8.22 -8.95
CA ASN A 148 17.90 9.35 -9.84
C ASN A 148 19.21 9.21 -10.64
N SER A 149 20.22 8.50 -10.10
CA SER A 149 21.53 8.34 -10.74
C SER A 149 21.67 7.06 -11.58
N SER A 150 20.84 6.05 -11.32
CA SER A 150 20.87 4.78 -12.05
C SER A 150 20.00 4.85 -13.32
N PRO A 151 20.40 4.20 -14.44
CA PRO A 151 19.49 4.00 -15.56
C PRO A 151 18.23 3.30 -15.05
N ARG A 152 17.04 3.75 -15.49
CA ARG A 152 15.78 3.10 -15.10
C ARG A 152 15.83 1.63 -15.52
N ARG A 153 15.99 0.75 -14.54
CA ARG A 153 15.88 -0.69 -14.73
C ARG A 153 14.46 -1.08 -14.40
N THR A 154 13.73 -1.62 -15.38
CA THR A 154 12.44 -2.21 -15.12
C THR A 154 12.62 -3.35 -14.12
N PRO A 155 11.90 -3.36 -13.00
CA PRO A 155 11.96 -4.46 -12.06
C PRO A 155 11.58 -5.78 -12.76
N PRO A 156 12.19 -6.92 -12.41
CA PRO A 156 11.77 -8.20 -12.96
C PRO A 156 10.32 -8.47 -12.56
N VAL A 157 9.44 -8.75 -13.52
CA VAL A 157 8.07 -9.18 -13.23
C VAL A 157 8.10 -10.69 -13.06
N ILE A 158 7.69 -11.20 -11.89
CA ILE A 158 7.50 -12.63 -11.70
C ILE A 158 6.19 -13.02 -12.39
N ILE A 159 6.29 -13.68 -13.55
CA ILE A 159 5.14 -14.30 -14.19
C ILE A 159 4.87 -15.62 -13.46
N THR A 160 3.88 -15.65 -12.57
CA THR A 160 3.39 -16.92 -12.05
C THR A 160 2.71 -17.69 -13.18
N PRO A 161 3.11 -18.95 -13.48
CA PRO A 161 2.48 -19.73 -14.53
C PRO A 161 0.99 -19.94 -14.21
N ALA A 162 0.14 -19.80 -15.23
CA ALA A 162 -1.29 -20.04 -15.09
C ALA A 162 -1.54 -21.44 -14.51
N PRO A 163 -2.51 -21.60 -13.58
CA PRO A 163 -2.83 -22.91 -13.04
C PRO A 163 -3.15 -23.87 -14.20
N LYS A 164 -2.47 -25.01 -14.24
CA LYS A 164 -2.74 -26.04 -15.25
C LYS A 164 -4.18 -26.48 -15.07
N VAL A 165 -5.05 -26.12 -16.02
CA VAL A 165 -6.41 -26.65 -16.09
C VAL A 165 -6.29 -28.13 -16.41
N VAL A 166 -6.35 -28.99 -15.38
CA VAL A 166 -6.49 -30.43 -15.56
C VAL A 166 -7.91 -30.67 -16.01
N ARG A 167 -8.12 -30.81 -17.33
CA ARG A 167 -9.37 -31.33 -17.86
C ARG A 167 -9.47 -32.79 -17.40
N ARG A 168 -10.45 -33.09 -16.56
CA ARG A 168 -10.89 -34.47 -16.26
C ARG A 168 -11.85 -34.93 -17.34
#